data_AF-W6XVP8-F1
#
_entry.id   AF-W6XVP8-F1
#
_cell.length_a   1.000
_cell.length_b   1.000
_cell.length_c   1.000
_cell.angle_alpha   90.00
_cell.angle_beta   90.00
_cell.angle_gamma   90.00
#
_symmetry.space_group_name_H-M   'P 1'
#
loop_
_entity.id
_entity.type
_entity.pdbx_description
1 polymer ?
#
loop_
_entity_poly.entity_id
_entity_poly.type
_entity_poly.pdbx_seq_one_letter_code
_entity_poly.pdbx_strand_id
1 'polypeptide(L)'
;ERAFYKDEIKYFVNAITKAVIERHLVAPLPKIILSPLVVTQVSEKEVDFVAAESPEITQQRLHLESRKSMLEKGLETFRETIGGLQR
;
A
#
# COMPACT_ATOMS: atom_id res chain seq x y z
N GLU A 1 11.56 16.72 -51.67
CA GLU A 1 11.91 17.39 -50.39
C GLU A 1 10.93 17.15 -49.25
N ARG A 2 9.61 17.34 -49.41
CA ARG A 2 8.63 17.14 -48.31
C ARG A 2 8.57 15.72 -47.71
N ALA A 3 8.84 14.68 -48.50
CA ALA A 3 8.82 13.30 -48.03
C ALA A 3 10.01 12.97 -47.11
N PHE A 4 11.22 13.42 -47.47
CA PHE A 4 12.42 13.26 -46.66
C PHE A 4 12.24 13.89 -45.27
N TYR A 5 11.73 15.12 -45.23
CA TYR A 5 11.46 15.82 -43.97
C TYR A 5 10.43 15.10 -43.08
N LYS A 6 9.42 14.46 -43.68
CA LYS A 6 8.40 13.71 -42.95
C LYS A 6 8.99 12.47 -42.27
N ASP A 7 9.92 11.79 -42.91
CA ASP A 7 10.53 10.58 -42.35
C ASP A 7 11.63 10.91 -41.33
N GLU A 8 12.37 12.00 -41.53
CA GLU A 8 13.31 12.54 -40.53
C GLU A 8 12.61 12.95 -39.23
N ILE A 9 11.42 13.57 -39.30
CA ILE A 9 10.64 13.90 -38.10
C ILE A 9 10.24 12.63 -37.33
N LYS A 10 9.76 11.59 -38.03
CA LYS A 10 9.38 10.33 -37.37
C LYS A 10 10.59 9.67 -36.73
N TYR A 11 11.74 9.71 -37.42
CA TYR A 11 12.99 9.19 -36.89
C TYR A 11 13.40 9.96 -35.64
N PHE A 12 13.36 11.29 -35.66
CA PHE A 12 13.66 12.14 -34.51
C PHE A 12 12.77 11.81 -33.31
N VAL A 13 11.45 11.75 -33.50
CA VAL A 13 10.51 11.41 -32.43
C VAL A 13 10.84 10.03 -31.86
N ASN A 14 11.04 9.02 -32.71
CA ASN A 14 11.38 7.67 -32.28
C ASN A 14 12.73 7.61 -31.54
N ALA A 15 13.73 8.36 -32.01
CA ALA A 15 15.04 8.44 -31.39
C ALA A 15 14.95 9.06 -29.99
N ILE A 16 14.22 10.17 -29.83
CA ILE A 16 14.02 10.80 -28.52
C ILE A 16 13.23 9.88 -27.59
N THR A 17 12.15 9.27 -28.07
CA THR A 17 11.35 8.35 -27.25
C THR A 17 12.21 7.21 -26.72
N LYS A 18 12.99 6.54 -27.58
CA LYS A 18 13.79 5.37 -27.15
C LYS A 18 15.03 5.77 -26.37
N ALA A 19 15.80 6.71 -26.89
CA ALA A 19 17.11 7.04 -26.33
C ALA A 19 17.01 7.89 -25.08
N VAL A 20 15.97 8.73 -24.96
CA VAL A 20 15.82 9.66 -23.84
C VAL A 20 14.72 9.18 -22.89
N ILE A 21 13.49 9.06 -23.36
CA ILE A 21 12.34 8.79 -22.48
C ILE A 21 12.44 7.37 -21.91
N GLU A 22 12.47 6.35 -22.77
CA GLU A 22 12.49 4.96 -22.33
C GLU A 22 13.77 4.66 -21.51
N ARG A 23 14.94 5.07 -22.01
CA ARG A 23 16.22 4.76 -21.36
C ARG A 23 16.46 5.51 -20.05
N HIS A 24 16.14 6.81 -19.99
CA HIS A 24 16.54 7.65 -18.86
C HIS A 24 15.38 8.00 -17.92
N LEU A 25 14.13 7.95 -18.40
CA LEU A 25 12.97 8.24 -17.55
C LEU A 25 12.27 6.97 -17.10
N VAL A 26 12.07 5.98 -17.98
CA VAL A 26 11.26 4.78 -17.67
C VAL A 26 12.12 3.63 -17.11
N ALA A 27 13.19 3.25 -17.79
CA ALA A 27 14.03 2.10 -17.41
C ALA A 27 14.63 2.19 -15.98
N PRO A 28 14.94 3.39 -15.43
CA PRO A 28 15.42 3.49 -14.05
C PRO A 28 14.33 3.36 -12.99
N LEU A 29 13.04 3.57 -13.31
CA LEU A 29 11.97 3.63 -12.31
C LEU A 29 11.88 2.38 -11.42
N PRO A 30 12.01 1.14 -11.94
CA PRO A 30 11.98 -0.04 -11.06
C PRO A 30 13.12 -0.05 -10.03
N LYS A 31 14.29 0.52 -10.37
CA LYS A 31 15.43 0.63 -9.45
C LYS A 31 15.30 1.80 -8.46
N ILE A 32 14.53 2.83 -8.80
CA ILE A 32 14.39 4.02 -7.95
C ILE A 32 13.17 3.89 -7.04
N ILE A 33 12.02 3.49 -7.59
CA ILE A 33 10.72 3.49 -6.89
C ILE A 33 10.45 2.14 -6.23
N LEU A 34 10.80 1.04 -6.89
CA LEU A 34 10.47 -0.32 -6.44
C LEU A 34 11.68 -1.06 -5.85
N SER A 35 12.76 -0.32 -5.51
CA SER A 35 13.93 -0.95 -4.93
C SER A 35 13.68 -1.32 -3.46
N PRO A 36 13.93 -2.57 -3.06
CA PRO A 36 13.85 -2.98 -1.65
C PRO A 36 14.77 -2.17 -0.73
N LEU A 37 15.83 -1.56 -1.27
CA LEU A 37 16.71 -0.67 -0.51
C LEU A 37 15.98 0.58 -0.01
N VAL A 38 14.98 1.07 -0.76
CA VAL A 38 14.17 2.21 -0.33
C VAL A 38 13.39 1.86 0.93
N VAL A 39 12.84 0.64 1.00
CA VAL A 39 12.12 0.14 2.19
C VAL A 39 13.02 0.15 3.43
N THR A 40 14.30 -0.21 3.28
CA THR A 40 15.26 -0.18 4.40
C THR A 40 15.62 1.23 4.88
N GLN A 41 15.33 2.25 4.07
CA GLN A 41 15.62 3.66 4.37
C GLN A 41 14.40 4.40 4.92
N VAL A 42 13.22 3.78 4.93
CA VAL A 42 12.00 4.35 5.50
C VAL A 42 12.15 4.42 7.02
N SER A 43 11.97 5.62 7.58
CA SER A 43 12.02 5.82 9.02
C SER A 43 10.79 5.23 9.72
N GLU A 44 10.90 4.93 11.02
CA GLU A 44 9.77 4.42 11.81
C GLU A 44 8.52 5.31 11.68
N LYS A 45 8.67 6.63 11.65
CA LYS A 45 7.56 7.57 11.48
C LYS A 45 6.87 7.45 10.13
N GLU A 46 7.63 7.21 9.07
CA GLU A 46 7.08 7.02 7.73
C GLU A 46 6.42 5.65 7.60
N VAL A 47 6.98 4.62 8.26
CA VAL A 47 6.33 3.31 8.37
C VAL A 47 4.99 3.45 9.09
N ASP A 48 4.97 4.12 10.25
CA ASP A 48 3.75 4.36 11.02
C ASP A 48 2.71 5.11 10.19
N PHE A 49 3.13 6.12 9.41
CA PHE A 49 2.24 6.87 8.54
C PHE A 49 1.67 6.02 7.40
N VAL A 50 2.50 5.21 6.72
CA VAL A 50 2.06 4.35 5.62
C VAL A 50 1.17 3.21 6.10
N ALA A 51 1.45 2.68 7.29
CA ALA A 51 0.68 1.61 7.92
C ALA A 51 -0.55 2.12 8.68
N ALA A 52 -0.70 3.44 8.85
CA ALA A 52 -1.82 4.01 9.58
C ALA A 52 -3.15 3.72 8.88
N GLU A 53 -4.12 3.27 9.67
CA GLU A 53 -5.52 3.21 9.26
C GLU A 53 -6.08 4.63 9.14
N SER A 54 -7.09 4.82 8.28
CA SER A 54 -7.84 6.08 8.29
C SER A 54 -8.57 6.25 9.64
N PRO A 55 -8.87 7.49 10.06
CA PRO A 55 -9.58 7.73 11.31
C PRO A 55 -10.91 6.98 11.40
N GLU A 56 -11.65 6.88 10.29
CA GLU A 56 -12.95 6.21 10.21
C GLU A 56 -12.81 4.70 10.47
N ILE A 57 -11.82 4.07 9.82
CA ILE A 57 -11.54 2.64 10.01
C ILE A 57 -11.06 2.38 11.44
N THR A 58 -10.21 3.25 11.98
CA THR A 58 -9.75 3.16 13.37
C THR A 58 -10.93 3.19 14.34
N GLN A 59 -11.87 4.12 14.17
CA GLN A 59 -13.06 4.21 15.03
C GLN A 59 -13.96 2.99 14.88
N GLN A 60 -14.16 2.51 13.66
CA GLN A 60 -14.95 1.32 13.41
C GLN A 60 -14.32 0.08 14.07
N ARG A 61 -13.00 -0.08 13.95
CA ARG A 61 -12.24 -1.17 14.59
C ARG A 61 -12.39 -1.10 16.11
N LEU A 62 -12.22 0.08 16.72
CA LEU A 62 -12.40 0.26 18.16
C LEU A 62 -13.83 -0.09 18.63
N HIS A 63 -14.84 0.33 17.88
CA HIS A 63 -16.23 0.00 18.19
C HIS A 63 -16.49 -1.52 18.15
N LEU A 64 -15.99 -2.19 17.12
CA LEU A 64 -16.18 -3.64 16.95
C LEU A 64 -15.40 -4.44 18.00
N GLU A 65 -14.16 -4.05 18.32
CA GLU A 65 -13.37 -4.69 19.38
C GLU A 65 -14.04 -4.56 20.76
N SER A 66 -14.63 -3.40 21.06
CA SER A 66 -15.41 -3.21 22.29
C SER A 66 -16.59 -4.18 22.37
N ARG A 67 -17.36 -4.31 21.28
CA ARG A 67 -18.50 -5.25 21.21
C ARG A 67 -18.06 -6.70 21.32
N LYS A 68 -16.96 -7.07 20.65
CA LYS A 68 -16.38 -8.41 20.74
C LYS A 68 -16.00 -8.73 22.18
N SER A 69 -15.27 -7.84 22.86
CA SER A 69 -14.87 -8.03 24.26
C SER A 69 -16.07 -8.18 25.20
N MET A 70 -17.15 -7.40 24.99
CA MET A 70 -18.38 -7.56 25.75
C MET A 70 -19.03 -8.95 25.57
N LEU A 71 -19.09 -9.43 24.33
CA LEU A 71 -19.67 -10.73 24.01
C LEU A 71 -18.83 -11.88 24.58
N GLU A 72 -17.50 -11.78 24.50
CA GLU A 72 -16.58 -12.78 25.05
C GLU A 72 -16.71 -12.87 26.57
N LYS A 73 -16.75 -11.74 27.28
CA LYS A 73 -16.99 -11.70 28.73
C LYS A 73 -18.35 -12.27 29.11
N GLY A 74 -19.40 -11.95 28.35
CA GLY A 74 -20.73 -12.51 28.56
C GLY A 74 -20.72 -14.04 28.42
N LEU A 75 -20.06 -14.56 27.38
CA LEU A 75 -19.94 -16.00 27.15
C LEU A 75 -19.15 -16.70 28.27
N GLU A 76 -18.05 -16.12 28.73
CA GLU A 76 -17.28 -16.63 29.87
C GLU A 76 -18.14 -16.70 31.13
N THR A 77 -18.88 -15.64 31.43
CA THR A 77 -19.81 -15.58 32.57
C THR A 77 -20.90 -16.66 32.46
N PHE A 78 -21.46 -16.88 31.27
CA PHE A 78 -22.43 -17.97 31.03
C PHE A 78 -21.81 -19.35 31.25
N ARG A 79 -20.56 -19.56 30.83
CA ARG A 79 -19.87 -20.85 31.04
C ARG A 79 -19.61 -21.12 32.52
N GLU A 80 -19.17 -20.11 33.27
CA GLU A 80 -18.93 -20.25 34.71
C GLU A 80 -20.22 -20.59 35.47
N THR A 81 -21.32 -19.93 35.14
CA THR A 81 -22.62 -20.17 35.77
C THR A 81 -23.21 -21.53 35.41
N ILE A 82 -23.10 -21.97 34.15
CA ILE A 82 -23.56 -23.30 33.72
C ILE A 82 -22.66 -24.43 34.27
N GLY A 83 -21.34 -24.22 34.34
CA GLY A 83 -20.41 -25.14 34.98
C GLY A 83 -20.60 -25.24 36.50
N GLY A 84 -21.08 -24.16 37.13
CA GLY A 84 -21.48 -24.13 38.54
C GLY A 84 -22.83 -24.79 38.83
N LEU A 85 -23.72 -24.91 37.84
CA LEU A 85 -25.03 -25.57 37.95
C LEU A 85 -24.96 -27.11 37.90
N GLN A 86 -23.79 -27.69 37.57
CA GLN A 86 -23.59 -29.15 37.52
C GLN A 86 -23.00 -29.74 38.82
N ARG A 87 -23.07 -29.04 39.96
CA ARG A 87 -22.68 -29.57 41.28
C ARG A 87 -23.87 -29.61 42.24
#